data_AF-A0A3B9FNY1-F1
#
_entry.id   AF-A0A3B9FNY1-F1
#
_cell.length_a   1.000
_cell.length_b   1.000
_cell.length_c   1.000
_cell.angle_alpha   90.00
_cell.angle_beta   90.00
_cell.angle_gamma   90.00
#
_symmetry.space_group_name_H-M   'P 1'
#
loop_
_entity.id
_entity.type
_entity.pdbx_description
1 polymer ?
#
loop_
_entity_poly.entity_id
_entity_poly.type
_entity_poly.pdbx_seq_one_letter_code
_entity_poly.pdbx_strand_id
1 'polypeptide(L)'
;MKTSTAFLVLPCLLSFMFVAQGDDSGKSPEMLAVEAAGGLVLPLPGGGWEVEFHLRGRDALTDDGLKTLSPLGEVFSLNLRDTRITSEGLVHIGKLTGLRKLHLERTKVDDAGLAHLSELKELEYLNLYQTEVSDEGLKHLSGLKKLQSLYLWQTKVSDEGAAKLRKALPSLRLSLGLDLEKLAAAAPKPDPPESRESLKWLPHGGAAKPPSKSVPGSFIRVNFKNQGKEPVKLTWIDYGGGKKFYAEIASEAVRDQTTYSQAVWLISDLSDKPLGYFVTGKKNANAFIPKK
;
A
#
# COMPACT_ATOMS: atom_id res chain seq x y z
N MET A 1 -27.92 -77.61 31.97
CA MET A 1 -26.61 -77.70 31.28
C MET A 1 -26.81 -77.59 29.78
N LYS A 2 -25.92 -76.83 29.11
CA LYS A 2 -25.84 -76.50 27.67
C LYS A 2 -26.74 -75.33 27.22
N THR A 3 -26.29 -74.08 27.36
CA THR A 3 -25.45 -73.27 26.43
C THR A 3 -26.16 -72.89 25.14
N SER A 4 -26.60 -71.62 25.05
CA SER A 4 -26.89 -70.95 23.78
C SER A 4 -26.06 -69.67 23.73
N THR A 5 -25.08 -69.67 22.82
CA THR A 5 -24.20 -68.54 22.53
C THR A 5 -24.83 -67.78 21.37
N ALA A 6 -25.27 -66.55 21.59
CA ALA A 6 -25.73 -65.65 20.53
C ALA A 6 -24.73 -64.51 20.36
N PHE A 7 -24.08 -64.46 19.20
CA PHE A 7 -23.25 -63.35 18.74
C PHE A 7 -24.13 -62.11 18.52
N LEU A 8 -23.82 -61.01 19.20
CA LEU A 8 -24.36 -59.68 18.89
C LEU A 8 -23.44 -59.03 17.85
N VAL A 9 -23.89 -58.94 16.60
CA VAL A 9 -23.30 -58.07 15.59
C VAL A 9 -24.05 -56.74 15.67
N LEU A 10 -23.36 -55.70 16.13
CA LEU A 10 -23.87 -54.32 16.16
C LEU A 10 -23.69 -53.72 14.75
N PRO A 11 -24.75 -53.29 14.03
CA PRO A 11 -24.56 -52.55 12.80
C PRO A 11 -24.30 -51.08 13.14
N CYS A 12 -23.13 -50.60 12.71
CA CYS A 12 -22.73 -49.21 12.69
C CYS A 12 -23.64 -48.46 11.71
N LEU A 13 -24.65 -47.75 12.21
CA LEU A 13 -25.49 -46.84 11.41
C LEU A 13 -24.76 -45.51 11.26
N LEU A 14 -24.01 -45.37 10.16
CA LEU A 14 -23.67 -44.06 9.61
C LEU A 14 -24.98 -43.34 9.25
N SER A 15 -25.37 -42.37 10.06
CA SER A 15 -26.47 -41.47 9.73
C SER A 15 -26.01 -40.48 8.66
N PHE A 16 -26.32 -40.79 7.40
CA PHE A 16 -26.34 -39.81 6.32
C PHE A 16 -27.58 -38.94 6.51
N MET A 17 -27.39 -37.69 6.95
CA MET A 17 -28.46 -36.70 6.91
C MET A 17 -28.69 -36.24 5.47
N PHE A 18 -29.91 -36.46 5.02
CA PHE A 18 -30.50 -36.02 3.76
C PHE A 18 -30.70 -34.50 3.78
N VAL A 19 -30.20 -33.79 2.76
CA VAL A 19 -30.44 -32.35 2.58
C VAL A 19 -31.78 -32.19 1.86
N ALA A 20 -32.75 -31.56 2.53
CA ALA A 20 -33.99 -31.06 1.92
C ALA A 20 -33.92 -29.53 1.76
N GLN A 21 -34.55 -29.02 0.70
CA GLN A 21 -34.60 -27.60 0.33
C GLN A 21 -35.65 -26.81 1.16
N GLY A 22 -35.30 -25.59 1.57
CA GLY A 22 -36.22 -24.51 1.98
C GLY A 22 -36.27 -24.18 3.49
N ASP A 23 -36.31 -22.88 3.82
CA ASP A 23 -36.53 -22.26 5.16
C ASP A 23 -35.27 -22.04 6.03
N ASP A 24 -35.27 -20.98 6.85
CA ASP A 24 -34.26 -20.50 7.84
C ASP A 24 -33.95 -21.55 8.97
N SER A 25 -34.23 -22.82 8.72
CA SER A 25 -34.38 -23.90 9.71
C SER A 25 -33.08 -24.63 10.11
N GLY A 26 -31.91 -24.19 9.60
CA GLY A 26 -30.60 -24.79 9.90
C GLY A 26 -29.75 -24.05 10.93
N LYS A 27 -30.23 -22.91 11.46
CA LYS A 27 -29.46 -22.06 12.38
C LYS A 27 -29.81 -22.37 13.83
N SER A 28 -28.80 -22.52 14.68
CA SER A 28 -29.02 -22.73 16.12
C SER A 28 -29.56 -21.45 16.79
N PRO A 29 -30.22 -21.54 17.96
CA PRO A 29 -30.66 -20.36 18.72
C PRO A 29 -29.53 -19.37 19.01
N GLU A 30 -28.30 -19.87 19.20
CA GLU A 30 -27.10 -19.06 19.41
C GLU A 30 -26.73 -18.28 18.14
N MET A 31 -26.80 -18.91 16.97
CA MET A 31 -26.59 -18.23 15.68
C MET A 31 -27.62 -17.12 15.47
N LEU A 32 -28.89 -17.40 15.73
CA LEU A 32 -29.96 -16.41 15.63
C LEU A 32 -29.76 -15.23 16.59
N ALA A 33 -29.22 -15.48 17.79
CA ALA A 33 -28.89 -14.42 18.74
C ALA A 33 -27.75 -13.51 18.25
N VAL A 34 -26.74 -14.09 17.59
CA VAL A 34 -25.65 -13.33 16.94
C VAL A 34 -26.20 -12.51 15.76
N GLU A 35 -27.06 -13.09 14.94
CA GLU A 35 -27.70 -12.40 13.81
C GLU A 35 -28.61 -11.25 14.27
N ALA A 36 -29.35 -11.44 15.36
CA ALA A 36 -30.17 -10.39 15.97
C ALA A 36 -29.31 -9.22 16.50
N ALA A 37 -28.06 -9.48 16.90
CA ALA A 37 -27.07 -8.45 17.27
C ALA A 37 -26.39 -7.81 16.03
N GLY A 38 -26.80 -8.16 14.82
CA GLY A 38 -26.25 -7.64 13.55
C GLY A 38 -25.02 -8.40 13.04
N GLY A 39 -24.73 -9.57 13.61
CA GLY A 39 -23.63 -10.43 13.19
C GLY A 39 -24.02 -11.33 12.02
N LEU A 40 -23.02 -11.87 11.34
CA LEU A 40 -23.13 -12.93 10.36
C LEU A 40 -22.29 -14.11 10.86
N VAL A 41 -22.86 -15.30 10.93
CA VAL A 41 -22.15 -16.51 11.34
C VAL A 41 -21.92 -17.40 10.12
N LEU A 42 -20.67 -17.76 9.85
CA LEU A 42 -20.23 -18.56 8.72
C LEU A 42 -19.46 -19.79 9.21
N PRO A 43 -19.74 -20.99 8.69
CA PRO A 43 -18.96 -22.18 9.02
C PRO A 43 -17.59 -22.13 8.34
N LEU A 44 -16.54 -22.58 9.06
CA LEU A 44 -15.20 -22.68 8.50
C LEU A 44 -14.90 -24.10 7.96
N PRO A 45 -14.12 -24.23 6.87
CA PRO A 45 -13.58 -25.51 6.45
C PRO A 45 -12.73 -26.12 7.56
N GLY A 46 -13.13 -27.28 8.09
CA GLY A 46 -12.47 -27.95 9.21
C GLY A 46 -13.15 -27.75 10.57
N GLY A 47 -14.33 -27.13 10.62
CA GLY A 47 -15.11 -26.93 11.84
C GLY A 47 -14.92 -25.54 12.44
N GLY A 48 -15.78 -25.20 13.41
CA GLY A 48 -15.84 -23.88 14.03
C GLY A 48 -16.47 -22.79 13.16
N TRP A 49 -16.42 -21.57 13.69
CA TRP A 49 -17.18 -20.43 13.21
C TRP A 49 -16.30 -19.23 12.90
N GLU A 50 -16.65 -18.56 11.80
CA GLU A 50 -16.28 -17.19 11.51
C GLU A 50 -17.49 -16.29 11.78
N VAL A 51 -17.28 -15.19 12.50
CA VAL A 51 -18.33 -14.25 12.85
C VAL A 51 -17.93 -12.84 12.41
N GLU A 52 -18.81 -12.16 11.68
CA GLU A 52 -18.54 -10.82 11.15
C GLU A 52 -19.67 -9.84 11.49
N PHE A 53 -19.32 -8.66 11.98
CA PHE A 53 -20.27 -7.56 12.23
C PHE A 53 -20.07 -6.38 11.28
N HIS A 54 -18.94 -6.33 10.56
CA HIS A 54 -18.59 -5.15 9.76
C HIS A 54 -19.48 -4.91 8.52
N LEU A 55 -20.23 -5.91 8.08
CA LEU A 55 -21.12 -5.80 6.91
C LEU A 55 -22.52 -5.32 7.26
N ARG A 56 -23.04 -5.69 8.44
CA ARG A 56 -24.45 -5.47 8.83
C ARG A 56 -24.62 -4.77 10.17
N GLY A 57 -23.78 -5.07 11.15
CA GLY A 57 -23.95 -4.67 12.54
C GLY A 57 -23.13 -3.46 12.99
N ARG A 58 -22.35 -2.80 12.12
CA ARG A 58 -21.39 -1.74 12.52
C ARG A 58 -21.95 -0.68 13.48
N ASP A 59 -23.13 -0.16 13.16
CA ASP A 59 -23.74 0.93 13.93
C ASP A 59 -24.62 0.44 15.09
N ALA A 60 -25.11 -0.80 15.01
CA ALA A 60 -26.07 -1.39 15.95
C ALA A 60 -25.40 -2.23 17.06
N LEU A 61 -24.22 -2.78 16.79
CA LEU A 61 -23.49 -3.61 17.74
C LEU A 61 -22.99 -2.77 18.92
N THR A 62 -23.35 -3.20 20.13
CA THR A 62 -22.85 -2.69 21.41
C THR A 62 -21.94 -3.71 22.10
N ASP A 63 -21.22 -3.29 23.12
CA ASP A 63 -20.37 -4.16 23.94
C ASP A 63 -21.16 -5.33 24.53
N ASP A 64 -22.36 -5.06 25.05
CA ASP A 64 -23.31 -6.08 25.54
C ASP A 64 -23.73 -7.07 24.45
N GLY A 65 -23.78 -6.63 23.19
CA GLY A 65 -24.12 -7.49 22.06
C GLY A 65 -23.11 -8.64 21.89
N LEU A 66 -21.85 -8.45 22.28
CA LEU A 66 -20.80 -9.48 22.18
C LEU A 66 -21.03 -10.67 23.12
N LYS A 67 -21.91 -10.56 24.12
CA LYS A 67 -22.24 -11.68 25.02
C LYS A 67 -22.87 -12.86 24.27
N THR A 68 -23.48 -12.61 23.10
CA THR A 68 -24.10 -13.65 22.26
C THR A 68 -23.06 -14.57 21.60
N LEU A 69 -21.78 -14.19 21.59
CA LEU A 69 -20.71 -14.98 20.97
C LEU A 69 -20.26 -16.15 21.82
N SER A 70 -20.25 -16.03 23.15
CA SER A 70 -19.74 -17.10 24.03
C SER A 70 -20.54 -18.40 23.91
N PRO A 71 -21.89 -18.39 23.81
CA PRO A 71 -22.68 -19.61 23.60
C PRO A 71 -22.43 -20.31 22.26
N LEU A 72 -21.97 -19.59 21.23
CA LEU A 72 -21.75 -20.15 19.89
C LEU A 72 -20.61 -21.19 19.86
N GLY A 73 -19.73 -21.18 20.87
CA GLY A 73 -18.64 -22.15 20.99
C GLY A 73 -17.44 -21.78 20.12
N GLU A 74 -16.97 -22.71 19.29
CA GLU A 74 -15.72 -22.69 18.51
C GLU A 74 -15.57 -21.54 17.50
N VAL A 75 -15.63 -20.29 17.95
CA VAL A 75 -15.38 -19.09 17.14
C VAL A 75 -13.88 -18.96 16.92
N PHE A 76 -13.43 -19.15 15.68
CA PHE A 76 -12.02 -19.09 15.29
C PHE A 76 -11.66 -17.76 14.63
N SER A 77 -12.61 -17.10 13.97
CA SER A 77 -12.42 -15.79 13.34
C SER A 77 -13.52 -14.84 13.80
N LEU A 78 -13.15 -13.66 14.28
CA LEU A 78 -14.09 -12.62 14.71
C LEU A 78 -13.71 -11.29 14.08
N ASN A 79 -14.66 -10.71 13.35
CA ASN A 79 -14.48 -9.46 12.65
C ASN A 79 -15.38 -8.33 13.15
N LEU A 80 -14.78 -7.42 13.92
CA LEU A 80 -15.42 -6.27 14.56
C LEU A 80 -14.92 -4.94 14.00
N ARG A 81 -14.22 -4.95 12.86
CA ARG A 81 -13.72 -3.72 12.24
C ARG A 81 -14.84 -2.71 12.02
N ASP A 82 -14.50 -1.43 12.15
CA ASP A 82 -15.42 -0.32 11.89
C ASP A 82 -16.72 -0.36 12.75
N THR A 83 -16.72 -1.08 13.87
CA THR A 83 -17.81 -1.09 14.86
C THR A 83 -17.55 -0.07 15.98
N ARG A 84 -18.56 0.14 16.85
CA ARG A 84 -18.45 1.05 18.01
C ARG A 84 -17.99 0.37 19.30
N ILE A 85 -17.52 -0.88 19.21
CA ILE A 85 -17.04 -1.67 20.35
C ILE A 85 -15.92 -0.91 21.09
N THR A 86 -15.98 -0.97 22.41
CA THR A 86 -15.00 -0.39 23.32
C THR A 86 -14.22 -1.48 24.06
N SER A 87 -13.30 -1.06 24.92
CA SER A 87 -12.57 -1.97 25.80
C SER A 87 -13.46 -2.78 26.74
N GLU A 88 -14.63 -2.26 27.12
CA GLU A 88 -15.57 -2.97 28.00
C GLU A 88 -16.11 -4.25 27.33
N GLY A 89 -16.34 -4.22 26.01
CA GLY A 89 -16.83 -5.38 25.25
C GLY A 89 -15.82 -6.53 25.15
N LEU A 90 -14.52 -6.25 25.26
CA LEU A 90 -13.46 -7.25 25.14
C LEU A 90 -13.51 -8.32 26.24
N VAL A 91 -14.19 -8.07 27.37
CA VAL A 91 -14.44 -9.08 28.42
C VAL A 91 -15.20 -10.30 27.87
N HIS A 92 -16.05 -10.12 26.86
CA HIS A 92 -16.78 -11.21 26.22
C HIS A 92 -15.91 -11.94 25.20
N ILE A 93 -15.03 -11.22 24.50
CA ILE A 93 -14.09 -11.80 23.52
C ILE A 93 -13.03 -12.65 24.22
N GLY A 94 -12.55 -12.25 25.40
CA GLY A 94 -11.60 -13.01 26.21
C GLY A 94 -12.08 -14.42 26.59
N LYS A 95 -13.38 -14.71 26.47
CA LYS A 95 -13.96 -16.04 26.73
C LYS A 95 -13.86 -16.99 25.53
N LEU A 96 -13.56 -16.46 24.34
CA LEU A 96 -13.45 -17.23 23.09
C LEU A 96 -12.04 -17.83 22.97
N THR A 97 -11.67 -18.75 23.87
CA THR A 97 -10.29 -19.26 23.98
C THR A 97 -9.77 -19.99 22.75
N GLY A 98 -10.65 -20.41 21.84
CA GLY A 98 -10.30 -20.97 20.53
C GLY A 98 -10.06 -19.93 19.43
N LEU A 99 -10.21 -18.62 19.72
CA LEU A 99 -10.10 -17.56 18.71
C LEU A 99 -8.69 -17.46 18.15
N ARG A 100 -8.58 -17.50 16.81
CA ARG A 100 -7.31 -17.45 16.07
C ARG A 100 -7.12 -16.12 15.35
N LYS A 101 -8.20 -15.50 14.88
CA LYS A 101 -8.16 -14.22 14.15
C LYS A 101 -9.11 -13.22 14.77
N LEU A 102 -8.59 -12.05 15.12
CA LEU A 102 -9.35 -10.96 15.68
C LEU A 102 -9.06 -9.64 14.94
N HIS A 103 -10.11 -9.06 14.39
CA HIS A 103 -10.10 -7.78 13.68
C HIS A 103 -10.80 -6.72 14.54
N LEU A 104 -10.04 -5.73 15.02
CA LEU A 104 -10.50 -4.62 15.86
C LEU A 104 -10.20 -3.26 15.23
N GLU A 105 -9.93 -3.22 13.93
CA GLU A 105 -9.60 -2.01 13.18
C GLU A 105 -10.66 -0.93 13.39
N ARG A 106 -10.22 0.30 13.71
CA ARG A 106 -11.10 1.47 13.84
C ARG A 106 -12.22 1.30 14.88
N THR A 107 -11.97 0.52 15.92
CA THR A 107 -12.82 0.43 17.12
C THR A 107 -12.33 1.41 18.20
N LYS A 108 -13.05 1.51 19.32
CA LYS A 108 -12.69 2.36 20.47
C LYS A 108 -11.91 1.59 21.55
N VAL A 109 -11.16 0.58 21.15
CA VAL A 109 -10.34 -0.24 22.04
C VAL A 109 -9.09 0.54 22.47
N ASP A 110 -8.77 0.45 23.75
CA ASP A 110 -7.58 1.01 24.40
C ASP A 110 -6.77 -0.08 25.15
N ASP A 111 -5.77 0.36 25.92
CA ASP A 111 -4.87 -0.54 26.66
C ASP A 111 -5.59 -1.46 27.66
N ALA A 112 -6.64 -0.97 28.32
CA ALA A 112 -7.37 -1.74 29.32
C ALA A 112 -8.09 -2.94 28.68
N GLY A 113 -8.58 -2.75 27.46
CA GLY A 113 -9.24 -3.81 26.69
C GLY A 113 -8.32 -4.99 26.39
N LEU A 114 -7.04 -4.73 26.11
CA LEU A 114 -6.07 -5.78 25.77
C LEU A 114 -5.78 -6.74 26.93
N ALA A 115 -6.01 -6.33 28.18
CA ALA A 115 -5.88 -7.22 29.33
C ALA A 115 -6.82 -8.44 29.21
N HIS A 116 -8.02 -8.26 28.66
CA HIS A 116 -8.98 -9.34 28.44
C HIS A 116 -8.57 -10.32 27.33
N LEU A 117 -7.66 -9.93 26.45
CA LEU A 117 -7.16 -10.78 25.37
C LEU A 117 -5.99 -11.68 25.79
N SER A 118 -5.44 -11.48 26.99
CA SER A 118 -4.25 -12.18 27.46
C SER A 118 -4.41 -13.71 27.52
N GLU A 119 -5.64 -14.20 27.68
CA GLU A 119 -5.97 -15.64 27.76
C GLU A 119 -6.26 -16.30 26.40
N LEU A 120 -6.27 -15.55 25.31
CA LEU A 120 -6.48 -16.09 23.96
C LEU A 120 -5.20 -16.75 23.41
N LYS A 121 -4.73 -17.81 24.07
CA LYS A 121 -3.42 -18.44 23.77
C LYS A 121 -3.32 -19.02 22.35
N GLU A 122 -4.46 -19.26 21.70
CA GLU A 122 -4.57 -19.72 20.30
C GLU A 122 -4.60 -18.58 19.27
N LEU A 123 -4.54 -17.31 19.70
CA LEU A 123 -4.60 -16.17 18.79
C LEU A 123 -3.35 -16.11 17.90
N GLU A 124 -3.56 -16.11 16.58
CA GLU A 124 -2.52 -16.11 15.55
C GLU A 124 -2.46 -14.75 14.82
N TYR A 125 -3.58 -14.05 14.73
CA TYR A 125 -3.74 -12.78 14.04
C TYR A 125 -4.51 -11.77 14.90
N LEU A 126 -3.95 -10.58 15.06
CA LEU A 126 -4.60 -9.45 15.70
C LEU A 126 -4.36 -8.17 14.90
N ASN A 127 -5.44 -7.46 14.56
CA ASN A 127 -5.34 -6.15 13.93
C ASN A 127 -5.95 -5.07 14.82
N LEU A 128 -5.11 -4.12 15.24
CA LEU A 128 -5.44 -2.98 16.09
C LEU A 128 -5.29 -1.66 15.33
N TYR A 129 -5.29 -1.69 13.99
CA TYR A 129 -5.14 -0.49 13.17
C TYR A 129 -6.13 0.60 13.60
N GLN A 130 -5.62 1.81 13.81
CA GLN A 130 -6.41 2.99 14.15
C GLN A 130 -7.28 2.80 15.41
N THR A 131 -6.68 2.24 16.47
CA THR A 131 -7.23 2.13 17.84
C THR A 131 -6.44 3.01 18.81
N GLU A 132 -6.89 3.13 20.06
CA GLU A 132 -6.28 3.99 21.08
C GLU A 132 -5.16 3.31 21.90
N VAL A 133 -4.76 2.10 21.50
CA VAL A 133 -3.71 1.28 22.15
C VAL A 133 -2.35 1.99 22.12
N SER A 134 -1.61 1.87 23.22
CA SER A 134 -0.26 2.38 23.43
C SER A 134 0.73 1.28 23.82
N ASP A 135 1.97 1.66 24.14
CA ASP A 135 3.01 0.76 24.64
C ASP A 135 2.59 0.00 25.91
N GLU A 136 1.72 0.58 26.73
CA GLU A 136 1.23 -0.05 27.96
C GLU A 136 0.36 -1.27 27.66
N GLY A 137 -0.55 -1.17 26.68
CA GLY A 137 -1.42 -2.26 26.28
C GLY A 137 -0.65 -3.47 25.70
N LEU A 138 0.48 -3.23 25.03
CA LEU A 138 1.30 -4.31 24.46
C LEU A 138 1.84 -5.29 25.51
N LYS A 139 1.95 -4.88 26.79
CA LYS A 139 2.41 -5.76 27.87
C LYS A 139 1.50 -6.99 28.02
N HIS A 140 0.21 -6.82 27.79
CA HIS A 140 -0.79 -7.89 27.88
C HIS A 140 -0.69 -8.92 26.75
N LEU A 141 -0.04 -8.58 25.63
CA LEU A 141 0.09 -9.47 24.47
C LEU A 141 1.34 -10.36 24.52
N SER A 142 2.28 -10.09 25.42
CA SER A 142 3.57 -10.80 25.51
C SER A 142 3.46 -12.32 25.80
N GLY A 143 2.33 -12.75 26.37
CA GLY A 143 2.00 -14.15 26.64
C GLY A 143 1.41 -14.91 25.44
N LEU A 144 1.03 -14.24 24.36
CA LEU A 144 0.37 -14.85 23.19
C LEU A 144 1.40 -15.49 22.26
N LYS A 145 1.96 -16.63 22.68
CA LYS A 145 3.09 -17.29 21.99
C LYS A 145 2.77 -17.79 20.59
N LYS A 146 1.48 -17.97 20.25
CA LYS A 146 1.02 -18.34 18.91
C LYS A 146 0.77 -17.13 17.99
N LEU A 147 0.84 -15.91 18.49
CA LEU A 147 0.58 -14.71 17.70
C LEU A 147 1.66 -14.57 16.61
N GLN A 148 1.23 -14.59 15.35
CA GLN A 148 2.09 -14.56 14.18
C GLN A 148 2.09 -13.19 13.51
N SER A 149 0.96 -12.48 13.54
CA SER A 149 0.80 -11.20 12.86
C SER A 149 0.07 -10.20 13.76
N LEU A 150 0.68 -9.04 13.97
CA LEU A 150 0.12 -7.94 14.75
C LEU A 150 0.28 -6.62 13.98
N TYR A 151 -0.84 -5.96 13.72
CA TYR A 151 -0.92 -4.69 13.01
C TYR A 151 -1.27 -3.57 13.99
N LEU A 152 -0.43 -2.54 14.03
CA LEU A 152 -0.45 -1.44 15.00
C LEU A 152 -0.39 -0.07 14.33
N TRP A 153 -0.60 0.02 13.02
CA TRP A 153 -0.54 1.29 12.30
C TRP A 153 -1.64 2.25 12.80
N GLN A 154 -1.31 3.53 12.93
CA GLN A 154 -2.18 4.57 13.48
C GLN A 154 -2.66 4.30 14.92
N THR A 155 -1.86 3.58 15.72
CA THR A 155 -2.03 3.51 17.17
C THR A 155 -1.08 4.48 17.87
N LYS A 156 -1.08 4.50 19.21
CA LYS A 156 -0.14 5.27 20.04
C LYS A 156 1.11 4.47 20.41
N VAL A 157 1.31 3.29 19.81
CA VAL A 157 2.51 2.47 20.03
C VAL A 157 3.73 3.15 19.42
N SER A 158 4.80 3.24 20.19
CA SER A 158 6.10 3.74 19.76
C SER A 158 6.97 2.64 19.11
N ASP A 159 8.02 3.06 18.40
CA ASP A 159 9.05 2.14 17.90
C ASP A 159 9.72 1.37 19.06
N GLU A 160 9.89 2.02 20.22
CA GLU A 160 10.45 1.43 21.44
C GLU A 160 9.53 0.36 22.06
N GLY A 161 8.23 0.63 22.14
CA GLY A 161 7.23 -0.31 22.63
C GLY A 161 7.15 -1.55 21.74
N ALA A 162 7.11 -1.34 20.43
CA ALA A 162 7.15 -2.43 19.46
C ALA A 162 8.45 -3.24 19.55
N ALA A 163 9.60 -2.59 19.75
CA ALA A 163 10.88 -3.27 19.94
C ALA A 163 10.92 -4.15 21.20
N LYS A 164 10.31 -3.70 22.31
CA LYS A 164 10.14 -4.53 23.52
C LYS A 164 9.29 -5.77 23.23
N LEU A 165 8.18 -5.62 22.50
CA LEU A 165 7.32 -6.75 22.14
C LEU A 165 8.03 -7.73 21.20
N ARG A 166 8.81 -7.26 20.21
CA ARG A 166 9.66 -8.12 19.36
C ARG A 166 10.64 -8.96 20.17
N LYS A 167 11.22 -8.42 21.23
CA LYS A 167 12.12 -9.20 22.11
C LYS A 167 11.37 -10.31 22.85
N ALA A 168 10.12 -10.06 23.26
CA ALA A 168 9.29 -11.05 23.96
C ALA A 168 8.71 -12.12 23.01
N LEU A 169 8.49 -11.76 21.73
CA LEU A 169 7.94 -12.61 20.67
C LEU A 169 8.78 -12.48 19.38
N PRO A 170 9.95 -13.13 19.29
CA PRO A 170 10.89 -12.95 18.17
C PRO A 170 10.35 -13.34 16.79
N SER A 171 9.39 -14.27 16.73
CA SER A 171 8.75 -14.72 15.48
C SER A 171 7.56 -13.86 15.04
N LEU A 172 7.15 -12.88 15.85
CA LEU A 172 5.97 -12.05 15.57
C LEU A 172 6.24 -11.07 14.42
N ARG A 173 5.41 -11.12 13.39
CA ARG A 173 5.38 -10.10 12.33
C ARG A 173 4.60 -8.90 12.83
N LEU A 174 5.33 -7.86 13.21
CA LEU A 174 4.80 -6.57 13.63
C LEU A 174 4.81 -5.57 12.47
N SER A 175 3.65 -4.97 12.19
CA SER A 175 3.47 -3.89 11.23
C SER A 175 3.04 -2.60 11.93
N LEU A 176 3.91 -1.59 11.92
CA LEU A 176 3.63 -0.24 12.44
C LEU A 176 3.13 0.72 11.34
N GLY A 177 2.99 0.23 10.11
CA GLY A 177 2.71 1.05 8.93
C GLY A 177 3.97 1.64 8.30
N LEU A 178 3.77 2.41 7.22
CA LEU A 178 4.83 3.13 6.52
C LEU A 178 4.90 4.56 7.06
N ASP A 179 6.07 4.94 7.55
CA ASP A 179 6.37 6.34 7.85
C ASP A 179 6.88 7.01 6.56
N LEU A 180 5.96 7.74 5.90
CA LEU A 180 6.24 8.42 4.64
C LEU A 180 7.26 9.55 4.80
N GLU A 181 7.36 10.17 5.99
CA GLU A 181 8.33 11.21 6.27
C GLU A 181 9.74 10.61 6.40
N LYS A 182 9.88 9.49 7.11
CA LYS A 182 11.15 8.75 7.15
C LYS A 182 11.58 8.28 5.75
N LEU A 183 10.63 7.85 4.91
CA LEU A 183 10.89 7.47 3.52
C LEU A 183 11.33 8.67 2.66
N ALA A 184 10.65 9.81 2.80
CA ALA A 184 11.01 11.03 2.08
C ALA A 184 12.38 11.57 2.51
N ALA A 185 12.70 11.52 3.80
CA ALA A 185 14.02 11.91 4.33
C ALA A 185 15.15 10.99 3.86
N ALA A 186 14.85 9.73 3.55
CA ALA A 186 15.79 8.77 2.99
C ALA A 186 15.94 8.87 1.45
N ALA A 187 15.12 9.70 0.78
CA ALA A 187 15.23 9.87 -0.67
C ALA A 187 16.57 10.54 -1.03
N PRO A 188 17.25 10.08 -2.09
CA PRO A 188 18.49 10.70 -2.55
C PRO A 188 18.23 12.17 -2.90
N LYS A 189 19.08 13.06 -2.39
CA LYS A 189 19.04 14.49 -2.77
C LYS A 189 19.25 14.60 -4.29
N PRO A 190 18.57 15.54 -4.97
CA PRO A 190 18.81 15.77 -6.39
C PRO A 190 20.30 16.03 -6.63
N ASP A 191 20.87 15.43 -7.68
CA ASP A 191 22.27 15.59 -8.01
C ASP A 191 22.64 17.08 -8.13
N PRO A 192 23.86 17.48 -7.75
CA PRO A 192 24.36 18.83 -8.00
C PRO A 192 24.16 19.21 -9.48
N PRO A 193 23.94 20.50 -9.80
CA PRO A 193 23.80 20.91 -11.19
C PRO A 193 25.05 20.49 -11.98
N GLU A 194 24.89 19.55 -12.90
CA GLU A 194 25.99 19.07 -13.75
C GLU A 194 26.66 20.26 -14.45
N SER A 195 27.99 20.24 -14.52
CA SER A 195 28.75 21.24 -15.28
C SER A 195 28.35 21.17 -16.76
N ARG A 196 27.64 22.18 -17.24
CA ARG A 196 27.21 22.28 -18.65
C ARG A 196 28.13 23.21 -19.43
N GLU A 197 28.61 22.75 -20.58
CA GLU A 197 29.39 23.58 -21.51
C GLU A 197 28.48 24.61 -22.21
N SER A 198 29.05 25.69 -22.76
CA SER A 198 28.29 26.66 -23.55
C SER A 198 28.51 26.40 -25.04
N LEU A 199 27.44 26.12 -25.79
CA LEU A 199 27.53 25.89 -27.23
C LEU A 199 27.76 27.20 -27.98
N LYS A 200 28.57 27.12 -29.04
CA LYS A 200 28.86 28.25 -29.92
C LYS A 200 27.66 28.53 -30.83
N TRP A 201 27.19 29.77 -30.83
CA TRP A 201 26.19 30.27 -31.78
C TRP A 201 26.81 30.52 -33.15
N LEU A 202 26.16 30.01 -34.21
CA LEU A 202 26.55 30.22 -35.60
C LEU A 202 25.45 31.00 -36.33
N PRO A 203 25.57 32.34 -36.50
CA PRO A 203 24.52 33.12 -37.14
C PRO A 203 24.34 32.72 -38.60
N HIS A 204 23.10 32.72 -39.08
CA HIS A 204 22.81 32.47 -40.49
C HIS A 204 23.45 33.58 -41.36
N GLY A 205 24.14 33.18 -42.44
CA GLY A 205 24.90 34.10 -43.29
C GLY A 205 26.26 34.54 -42.72
N GLY A 206 26.67 34.02 -41.55
CA GLY A 206 27.99 34.29 -40.97
C GLY A 206 29.14 33.58 -41.68
N ALA A 207 30.37 33.97 -41.36
CA ALA A 207 31.59 33.41 -41.97
C ALA A 207 31.80 31.91 -41.68
N ALA A 208 31.36 31.44 -40.51
CA ALA A 208 31.43 30.03 -40.13
C ALA A 208 30.12 29.32 -40.50
N LYS A 209 30.21 28.35 -41.41
CA LYS A 209 29.06 27.52 -41.83
C LYS A 209 28.91 26.30 -40.92
N PRO A 210 27.67 25.94 -40.51
CA PRO A 210 27.44 24.69 -39.79
C PRO A 210 27.66 23.49 -40.74
N PRO A 211 27.88 22.27 -40.20
CA PRO A 211 27.82 21.05 -40.98
C PRO A 211 26.44 20.89 -41.65
N SER A 212 26.40 20.26 -42.83
CA SER A 212 25.16 20.06 -43.59
C SER A 212 24.24 18.96 -43.01
N LYS A 213 24.74 18.15 -42.07
CA LYS A 213 24.04 17.03 -41.44
C LYS A 213 24.58 16.73 -40.05
N SER A 214 23.76 16.11 -39.21
CA SER A 214 24.22 15.56 -37.93
C SER A 214 25.08 14.32 -38.12
N VAL A 215 25.86 13.97 -37.10
CA VAL A 215 26.57 12.69 -37.00
C VAL A 215 25.99 11.87 -35.85
N PRO A 216 25.82 10.55 -35.99
CA PRO A 216 25.41 9.71 -34.86
C PRO A 216 26.35 9.85 -33.66
N GLY A 217 25.80 9.81 -32.46
CA GLY A 217 26.55 10.07 -31.24
C GLY A 217 25.81 9.64 -29.98
N SER A 218 26.42 9.91 -28.81
CA SER A 218 25.83 9.59 -27.51
C SER A 218 24.70 10.55 -27.14
N PHE A 219 23.79 10.12 -26.28
CA PHE A 219 22.77 11.01 -25.75
C PHE A 219 23.37 12.04 -24.81
N ILE A 220 22.98 13.30 -25.00
CA ILE A 220 23.30 14.43 -24.13
C ILE A 220 22.05 15.29 -23.94
N ARG A 221 22.07 16.17 -22.94
CA ARG A 221 21.05 17.20 -22.73
C ARG A 221 21.56 18.58 -23.10
N VAL A 222 20.75 19.33 -23.81
CA VAL A 222 21.01 20.72 -24.14
C VAL A 222 19.86 21.60 -23.67
N ASN A 223 20.19 22.60 -22.87
CA ASN A 223 19.28 23.66 -22.51
C ASN A 223 19.33 24.76 -23.59
N PHE A 224 18.34 24.81 -24.46
CA PHE A 224 18.17 25.91 -25.40
C PHE A 224 17.48 27.07 -24.70
N LYS A 225 18.19 28.19 -24.58
CA LYS A 225 17.74 29.40 -23.89
C LYS A 225 17.46 30.48 -24.93
N ASN A 226 16.19 30.79 -25.14
CA ASN A 226 15.81 31.89 -26.01
C ASN A 226 15.96 33.20 -25.25
N GLN A 227 16.95 34.02 -25.58
CA GLN A 227 17.13 35.32 -24.93
C GLN A 227 16.41 36.45 -25.69
N GLY A 228 15.82 36.14 -26.85
CA GLY A 228 15.09 37.08 -27.69
C GLY A 228 13.66 37.35 -27.19
N LYS A 229 13.09 38.44 -27.72
CA LYS A 229 11.72 38.88 -27.43
C LYS A 229 10.64 38.14 -28.24
N GLU A 230 11.07 37.32 -29.20
CA GLU A 230 10.18 36.56 -30.09
C GLU A 230 10.38 35.06 -29.90
N PRO A 231 9.33 34.24 -30.08
CA PRO A 231 9.46 32.79 -30.07
C PRO A 231 10.27 32.30 -31.28
N VAL A 232 10.98 31.18 -31.09
CA VAL A 232 11.79 30.56 -32.15
C VAL A 232 11.46 29.08 -32.31
N LYS A 233 11.67 28.57 -33.51
CA LYS A 233 11.56 27.14 -33.82
C LYS A 233 12.92 26.46 -33.68
N LEU A 234 12.91 25.32 -33.02
CA LEU A 234 14.03 24.40 -32.86
C LEU A 234 13.85 23.22 -33.83
N THR A 235 14.77 23.12 -34.80
CA THR A 235 14.74 22.10 -35.86
C THR A 235 16.04 21.32 -35.85
N TRP A 236 15.95 19.99 -35.75
CA TRP A 236 17.10 19.11 -35.91
C TRP A 236 17.39 18.87 -37.38
N ILE A 237 18.67 18.95 -37.77
CA ILE A 237 19.12 18.50 -39.08
C ILE A 237 19.54 17.04 -38.95
N ASP A 238 18.79 16.12 -39.54
CA ASP A 238 19.03 14.69 -39.38
C ASP A 238 20.32 14.20 -40.06
N TYR A 239 20.60 12.91 -39.96
CA TYR A 239 21.81 12.29 -40.53
C TYR A 239 21.87 12.34 -42.06
N GLY A 240 20.73 12.52 -42.72
CA GLY A 240 20.62 12.73 -44.17
C GLY A 240 20.65 14.20 -44.58
N GLY A 241 20.64 15.14 -43.63
CA GLY A 241 20.50 16.58 -43.90
C GLY A 241 19.06 17.08 -43.95
N GLY A 242 18.09 16.21 -43.67
CA GLY A 242 16.67 16.54 -43.60
C GLY A 242 16.35 17.39 -42.38
N LYS A 243 15.38 18.30 -42.50
CA LYS A 243 14.90 19.14 -41.39
C LYS A 243 13.79 18.42 -40.64
N LYS A 244 13.94 18.24 -39.33
CA LYS A 244 12.93 17.68 -38.43
C LYS A 244 12.58 18.72 -37.37
N PHE A 245 11.36 19.23 -37.42
CA PHE A 245 10.86 20.13 -36.39
C PHE A 245 10.71 19.40 -35.05
N TYR A 246 11.12 20.03 -33.96
CA TYR A 246 11.00 19.45 -32.61
C TYR A 246 10.12 20.28 -31.69
N ALA A 247 10.32 21.59 -31.68
CA ALA A 247 9.61 22.45 -30.74
C ALA A 247 9.71 23.92 -31.08
N GLU A 248 8.80 24.68 -30.50
CA GLU A 248 8.94 26.12 -30.34
C GLU A 248 9.45 26.43 -28.92
N ILE A 249 10.25 27.48 -28.82
CA ILE A 249 10.74 28.01 -27.55
C ILE A 249 10.22 29.44 -27.46
N ALA A 250 9.35 29.68 -26.49
CA ALA A 250 8.80 31.01 -26.23
C ALA A 250 9.92 32.03 -25.94
N SER A 251 9.58 33.32 -26.03
CA SER A 251 10.47 34.40 -25.63
C SER A 251 10.93 34.23 -24.19
N GLU A 252 12.22 34.46 -23.93
CA GLU A 252 12.84 34.38 -22.60
C GLU A 252 12.71 33.01 -21.90
N ALA A 253 12.30 31.97 -22.63
CA ALA A 253 12.11 30.63 -22.11
C ALA A 253 13.32 29.73 -22.29
N VAL A 254 13.37 28.66 -21.49
CA VAL A 254 14.37 27.60 -21.56
C VAL A 254 13.69 26.28 -21.90
N ARG A 255 14.27 25.55 -22.84
CA ARG A 255 13.88 24.18 -23.16
C ARG A 255 15.04 23.23 -22.87
N ASP A 256 14.83 22.28 -21.94
CA ASP A 256 15.70 21.12 -21.78
C ASP A 256 15.36 20.09 -22.87
N GLN A 257 16.33 19.72 -23.68
CA GLN A 257 16.16 18.82 -24.81
C GLN A 257 17.24 17.74 -24.78
N THR A 258 16.82 16.49 -24.66
CA THR A 258 17.68 15.33 -24.96
C THR A 258 17.96 15.30 -26.47
N THR A 259 19.22 15.19 -26.84
CA THR A 259 19.72 15.16 -28.21
C THR A 259 20.95 14.26 -28.33
N TYR A 260 21.51 14.13 -29.53
CA TYR A 260 22.74 13.43 -29.80
C TYR A 260 23.94 14.38 -29.71
N SER A 261 25.09 13.86 -29.30
CA SER A 261 26.36 14.56 -29.46
C SER A 261 26.65 14.77 -30.95
N GLN A 262 27.25 15.90 -31.33
CA GLN A 262 27.54 16.25 -32.72
C GLN A 262 26.29 16.41 -33.61
N ALA A 263 25.15 16.70 -32.99
CA ALA A 263 23.92 17.08 -33.67
C ALA A 263 23.97 18.54 -34.13
N VAL A 264 23.41 18.80 -35.30
CA VAL A 264 23.21 20.15 -35.84
C VAL A 264 21.76 20.57 -35.59
N TRP A 265 21.61 21.70 -34.94
CA TRP A 265 20.31 22.31 -34.63
C TRP A 265 20.19 23.65 -35.36
N LEU A 266 19.14 23.77 -36.17
CA LEU A 266 18.72 25.01 -36.81
C LEU A 266 17.72 25.72 -35.91
N ILE A 267 17.98 27.01 -35.67
CA ILE A 267 17.05 27.94 -35.05
C ILE A 267 16.48 28.84 -36.14
N SER A 268 15.16 28.89 -36.25
CA SER A 268 14.43 29.76 -37.18
C SER A 268 13.36 30.57 -36.45
N ASP A 269 12.86 31.62 -37.10
CA ASP A 269 11.62 32.25 -36.64
C ASP A 269 10.40 31.36 -36.95
N LEU A 270 9.20 31.82 -36.59
CA LEU A 270 7.96 31.09 -36.84
C LEU A 270 7.61 30.98 -38.33
N SER A 271 8.20 31.80 -39.21
CA SER A 271 8.05 31.76 -40.67
C SER A 271 9.12 30.89 -41.35
N ASP A 272 9.83 30.06 -40.58
CA ASP A 272 10.88 29.15 -41.03
C ASP A 272 12.11 29.85 -41.65
N LYS A 273 12.29 31.15 -41.41
CA LYS A 273 13.49 31.89 -41.80
C LYS A 273 14.65 31.54 -40.86
N PRO A 274 15.79 31.04 -41.38
CA PRO A 274 16.92 30.68 -40.53
C PRO A 274 17.52 31.87 -39.78
N LEU A 275 17.66 31.75 -38.46
CA LEU A 275 18.32 32.74 -37.59
C LEU A 275 19.77 32.37 -37.31
N GLY A 276 20.03 31.08 -37.12
CA GLY A 276 21.37 30.54 -36.85
C GLY A 276 21.32 29.08 -36.43
N TYR A 277 22.46 28.57 -35.98
CA TYR A 277 22.67 27.16 -35.71
C TYR A 277 23.48 26.93 -34.44
N PHE A 278 23.27 25.76 -33.85
CA PHE A 278 24.16 25.16 -32.86
C PHE A 278 24.65 23.80 -33.34
N VAL A 279 25.88 23.46 -32.95
CA VAL A 279 26.43 22.12 -33.11
C VAL A 279 26.78 21.61 -31.72
N THR A 280 26.24 20.45 -31.35
CA THR A 280 26.43 19.92 -30.00
C THR A 280 27.79 19.25 -29.83
N GLY A 281 28.36 19.36 -28.63
CA GLY A 281 29.57 18.64 -28.24
C GLY A 281 29.28 17.23 -27.71
N LYS A 282 30.21 16.65 -26.94
CA LYS A 282 30.04 15.35 -26.29
C LYS A 282 29.50 15.45 -24.85
N LYS A 283 29.34 16.66 -24.30
CA LYS A 283 28.85 16.90 -22.94
C LYS A 283 27.53 17.63 -22.95
N ASN A 284 26.83 17.58 -21.82
CA ASN A 284 25.64 18.38 -21.58
C ASN A 284 25.97 19.88 -21.68
N ALA A 285 25.06 20.66 -22.24
CA ALA A 285 25.38 22.03 -22.63
C ALA A 285 24.21 23.00 -22.48
N ASN A 286 24.53 24.29 -22.49
CA ASN A 286 23.59 25.39 -22.66
C ASN A 286 23.81 26.02 -24.04
N ALA A 287 22.73 26.25 -24.77
CA ALA A 287 22.71 26.94 -26.05
C ALA A 287 21.98 28.27 -25.89
N PHE A 288 22.72 29.38 -25.98
CA PHE A 288 22.17 30.72 -25.78
C PHE A 288 21.80 31.34 -27.13
N ILE A 289 20.51 31.35 -27.45
CA ILE A 289 19.99 31.98 -28.67
C ILE A 289 20.01 33.50 -28.43
N PRO A 290 20.77 34.28 -29.24
CA PRO A 290 21.00 35.69 -28.95
C PRO A 290 19.72 36.54 -28.95
N LYS A 291 19.78 37.65 -28.23
CA LYS A 291 18.79 38.74 -28.31
C LYS A 291 18.91 39.37 -29.70
N LYS A 292 17.90 39.18 -30.55
CA LYS A 292 17.70 40.02 -31.73
C LYS A 292 16.67 41.08 -31.41
#